data_AF-A0A136MUP3-F1
#
_entry.id   AF-A0A136MUP3-F1
#
_cell.length_a   1.000
_cell.length_b   1.000
_cell.length_c   1.000
_cell.angle_alpha   90.00
_cell.angle_beta   90.00
_cell.angle_gamma   90.00
#
_symmetry.space_group_name_H-M   'P 1'
#
loop_
_entity.id
_entity.type
_entity.pdbx_description
1 polymer ?
#
loop_
_entity_poly.entity_id
_entity_poly.type
_entity_poly.pdbx_seq_one_letter_code
_entity_poly.pdbx_strand_id
1 'polypeptide(L)'
;MRAMARSAQDLRRLFLNMAATKKSASTAIPPKEREHLEECVAAIKSFIELWVQFYWSFRRIFSGDTVTVQKELQFLQLKSEVARRHQYLYDLLGNLYIDGAYITDLLRKVVNLEKISHTQKENYYKVEKGWHTVLINLNDTLITIQFRMDQEDKS
;
A
#
# COMPACT_ATOMS: atom_id res chain seq x y z
N MET A 1 33.37 45.04 -37.78
CA MET A 1 33.28 43.81 -36.95
C MET A 1 32.39 44.03 -35.70
N ARG A 2 31.08 44.27 -35.84
CA ARG A 2 30.17 44.44 -34.68
C ARG A 2 28.82 43.71 -34.76
N ALA A 3 28.59 42.90 -35.80
CA ALA A 3 27.31 42.22 -36.01
C ALA A 3 27.22 40.82 -35.35
N MET A 4 28.34 40.14 -35.06
CA MET A 4 28.30 38.76 -34.53
C MET A 4 28.17 38.65 -33.00
N ALA A 5 28.41 39.71 -32.24
CA ALA A 5 28.34 39.67 -30.77
C ALA A 5 26.90 39.68 -30.19
N ARG A 6 25.91 40.16 -30.97
CA ARG A 6 24.49 40.22 -30.53
C ARG A 6 23.83 38.83 -30.53
N SER A 7 24.15 38.00 -31.52
CA SER A 7 23.60 36.64 -31.67
C SER A 7 23.90 35.72 -30.48
N ALA A 8 25.11 35.76 -29.92
CA ALA A 8 25.47 34.93 -28.77
C ALA A 8 24.79 35.38 -27.47
N GLN A 9 24.58 36.68 -27.27
CA GLN A 9 23.83 37.20 -26.12
C GLN A 9 22.34 36.89 -26.23
N ASP A 10 21.77 36.94 -27.44
CA ASP A 10 20.37 36.60 -27.69
C ASP A 10 20.10 35.10 -27.52
N LEU A 11 21.01 34.23 -27.99
CA LEU A 11 20.95 32.80 -27.74
C LEU A 11 21.10 32.45 -26.25
N ARG A 12 21.97 33.16 -25.53
CA ARG A 12 22.12 32.99 -24.08
C ARG A 12 20.87 33.46 -23.33
N ARG A 13 20.22 34.54 -23.77
CA ARG A 13 18.92 34.99 -23.23
C ARG A 13 17.81 33.99 -23.53
N LEU A 14 17.76 33.42 -24.72
CA LEU A 14 16.81 32.37 -25.06
C LEU A 14 17.03 31.11 -24.22
N PHE A 15 18.28 30.68 -24.02
CA PHE A 15 18.60 29.56 -23.13
C PHE A 15 18.27 29.85 -21.66
N LEU A 16 18.54 31.06 -21.17
CA LEU A 16 18.19 31.47 -19.81
C LEU A 16 16.67 31.57 -19.62
N ASN A 17 15.94 32.07 -20.63
CA ASN A 17 14.48 32.13 -20.60
C ASN A 17 13.85 30.75 -20.72
N MET A 18 14.38 29.85 -21.56
CA MET A 18 13.96 28.44 -21.63
C MET A 18 14.27 27.66 -20.35
N ALA A 19 15.39 27.96 -19.70
CA ALA A 19 15.75 27.40 -18.40
C ALA A 19 14.88 27.97 -17.27
N ALA A 20 14.51 29.25 -17.34
CA ALA A 20 13.60 29.89 -16.40
C ALA A 20 12.15 29.39 -16.55
N THR A 21 11.68 29.14 -17.78
CA THR A 21 10.36 28.53 -18.03
C THR A 21 10.30 27.05 -17.66
N LYS A 22 11.45 26.35 -17.59
CA LYS A 22 11.53 24.99 -17.02
C LYS A 22 11.64 24.99 -15.48
N LYS A 23 11.97 26.12 -14.86
CA LYS A 23 12.15 26.23 -13.39
C LYS A 23 10.90 26.71 -12.65
N SER A 24 9.78 26.90 -13.34
CA SER A 24 8.47 27.18 -12.71
C SER A 24 7.43 26.11 -13.02
N ALA A 25 7.84 24.86 -13.25
CA ALA A 25 6.94 23.73 -13.12
C ALA A 25 6.62 23.59 -11.63
N SER A 26 5.41 24.02 -11.26
CA SER A 26 4.84 23.94 -9.91
C SER A 26 5.25 22.65 -9.19
N THR A 27 6.07 22.78 -8.15
CA THR A 27 6.43 21.75 -7.16
C THR A 27 5.31 21.48 -6.17
N ALA A 28 4.06 21.60 -6.63
CA ALA A 28 2.86 21.38 -5.83
C ALA A 28 2.01 20.30 -6.50
N ILE A 29 1.76 19.21 -5.77
CA ILE A 29 0.86 18.13 -6.11
C ILE A 29 -0.49 18.80 -6.39
N PRO A 30 -1.08 18.58 -7.58
CA PRO A 30 -2.41 19.07 -7.88
C PRO A 30 -3.40 18.65 -6.78
N PRO A 31 -4.35 19.50 -6.34
CA PRO A 31 -5.26 19.18 -5.24
C PRO A 31 -5.95 17.81 -5.39
N LYS A 32 -6.29 17.44 -6.62
CA LYS A 32 -6.88 16.15 -6.98
C LYS A 32 -5.97 14.95 -6.71
N GLU A 33 -4.66 15.11 -6.93
CA GLU A 33 -3.68 14.07 -6.63
C GLU A 33 -3.45 13.97 -5.12
N ARG A 34 -3.42 15.09 -4.38
CA ARG A 34 -3.33 15.06 -2.91
C ARG A 34 -4.54 14.35 -2.28
N GLU A 35 -5.75 14.69 -2.71
CA GLU A 35 -6.99 14.04 -2.26
C GLU A 35 -6.96 12.53 -2.52
N HIS A 36 -6.47 12.12 -3.69
CA HIS A 36 -6.30 10.70 -4.01
C HIS A 36 -5.26 10.00 -3.11
N LEU A 37 -4.13 10.65 -2.81
CA LEU A 37 -3.12 10.09 -1.90
C LEU A 37 -3.65 9.99 -0.46
N GLU A 38 -4.44 10.96 0.00
CA GLU A 38 -5.13 10.92 1.30
C GLU A 38 -6.13 9.75 1.37
N GLU A 39 -6.91 9.54 0.32
CA GLU A 39 -7.80 8.38 0.19
C GLU A 39 -7.02 7.05 0.25
N CYS A 40 -5.90 6.97 -0.47
CA CYS A 40 -5.01 5.80 -0.43
C CYS A 40 -4.48 5.53 0.98
N VAL A 41 -4.01 6.56 1.69
CA VAL A 41 -3.54 6.46 3.09
C VAL A 41 -4.64 5.93 4.00
N ALA A 42 -5.85 6.49 3.90
CA ALA A 42 -6.99 6.08 4.71
C ALA A 42 -7.37 4.61 4.44
N ALA A 43 -7.39 4.21 3.16
CA ALA A 43 -7.70 2.86 2.76
C ALA A 43 -6.67 1.84 3.27
N ILE A 44 -5.36 2.14 3.14
CA ILE A 44 -4.29 1.25 3.62
C ILE A 44 -4.36 1.08 5.14
N LYS A 45 -4.55 2.18 5.90
CA LYS A 45 -4.65 2.11 7.36
C LYS A 45 -5.83 1.24 7.81
N SER A 46 -7.00 1.46 7.21
CA SER A 46 -8.19 0.65 7.49
C SER A 46 -7.97 -0.83 7.16
N PHE A 47 -7.28 -1.13 6.05
CA PHE A 47 -6.95 -2.50 5.70
C PHE A 47 -5.95 -3.15 6.66
N ILE A 48 -4.93 -2.41 7.13
CA ILE A 48 -3.96 -2.90 8.11
C ILE A 48 -4.68 -3.31 9.41
N GLU A 49 -5.60 -2.49 9.91
CA GLU A 49 -6.38 -2.82 11.11
C GLU A 49 -7.17 -4.11 10.93
N LEU A 50 -7.84 -4.26 9.79
CA LEU A 50 -8.59 -5.47 9.43
C LEU A 50 -7.68 -6.69 9.30
N TRP A 51 -6.51 -6.53 8.67
CA TRP A 51 -5.51 -7.58 8.50
C TRP A 51 -4.98 -8.09 9.83
N VAL A 52 -4.73 -7.17 10.78
CA VAL A 52 -4.31 -7.50 12.15
C VAL A 52 -5.42 -8.23 12.90
N GLN A 53 -6.67 -7.79 12.80
CA GLN A 53 -7.81 -8.51 13.40
C GLN A 53 -7.90 -9.94 12.84
N PHE A 54 -7.73 -10.09 11.52
CA PHE A 54 -7.75 -11.39 10.87
C PHE A 54 -6.60 -12.29 11.35
N TYR A 55 -5.39 -11.75 11.47
CA TYR A 55 -4.26 -12.46 12.07
C TYR A 55 -4.57 -12.95 13.49
N TRP A 56 -5.15 -12.11 14.35
CA TRP A 56 -5.47 -12.51 15.72
C TRP A 56 -6.50 -13.63 15.79
N SER A 57 -7.51 -13.60 14.90
CA SER A 57 -8.49 -14.69 14.80
C SER A 57 -7.83 -16.02 14.41
N PHE A 58 -6.84 -15.98 13.52
CA PHE A 58 -6.03 -17.13 13.12
C PHE A 58 -5.12 -17.63 14.25
N ARG A 59 -4.35 -16.74 14.89
CA ARG A 59 -3.36 -17.07 15.92
C ARG A 59 -4.00 -17.72 17.17
N ARG A 60 -5.21 -17.30 17.55
CA ARG A 60 -5.92 -17.86 18.70
C ARG A 60 -6.11 -19.36 18.57
N ILE A 61 -6.54 -19.85 17.41
CA ILE A 61 -6.76 -21.28 17.19
C ILE A 61 -5.46 -22.09 17.36
N PHE A 62 -4.34 -21.57 16.87
CA PHE A 62 -3.05 -22.24 17.07
C PHE A 62 -2.59 -22.22 18.54
N SER A 63 -3.03 -21.25 19.32
CA SER A 63 -2.74 -21.17 20.76
C SER A 63 -3.57 -22.16 21.60
N GLY A 64 -4.36 -23.03 20.97
CA GLY A 64 -5.17 -24.06 21.62
C GLY A 64 -6.61 -23.63 21.93
N ASP A 65 -7.03 -22.48 21.41
CA ASP A 65 -8.38 -21.97 21.62
C ASP A 65 -9.41 -22.87 20.92
N THR A 66 -10.52 -23.20 21.60
CA THR A 66 -11.54 -24.09 21.04
C THR A 66 -12.23 -23.45 19.83
N VAL A 67 -12.35 -24.21 18.74
CA VAL A 67 -13.12 -23.83 17.56
C VAL A 67 -14.60 -24.06 17.86
N THR A 68 -15.40 -23.00 17.80
CA THR A 68 -16.86 -23.07 17.90
C THR A 68 -17.48 -22.64 16.58
N VAL A 69 -18.71 -23.07 16.30
CA VAL A 69 -19.45 -22.67 15.09
C VAL A 69 -19.52 -21.14 14.97
N GLN A 70 -19.73 -20.44 16.09
CA GLN A 70 -19.78 -18.97 16.09
C GLN A 70 -18.42 -18.35 15.72
N LYS A 71 -17.31 -18.86 16.26
CA LYS A 71 -15.95 -18.37 15.93
C LYS A 71 -15.63 -18.65 14.45
N GLU A 72 -16.03 -19.80 13.93
CA GLU A 72 -15.86 -20.15 12.51
C GLU A 72 -16.62 -19.18 11.61
N LEU A 73 -17.89 -18.90 11.92
CA LEU A 73 -18.69 -17.93 11.16
C LEU A 73 -18.06 -16.53 11.19
N GLN A 74 -17.62 -16.06 12.36
CA GLN A 74 -16.93 -14.78 12.51
C GLN A 74 -15.62 -14.73 11.69
N PHE A 75 -14.85 -15.82 11.72
CA PHE A 75 -13.63 -15.94 10.94
C PHE A 75 -13.87 -15.85 9.43
N LEU A 76 -14.87 -16.56 8.92
CA LEU A 76 -15.23 -16.56 7.50
C LEU A 76 -15.78 -15.19 7.05
N GLN A 77 -16.56 -14.53 7.91
CA GLN A 77 -17.02 -13.16 7.67
C GLN A 77 -15.84 -12.18 7.59
N LEU A 78 -14.91 -12.26 8.53
CA LEU A 78 -13.71 -11.44 8.57
C LEU A 78 -12.83 -11.68 7.35
N LYS A 79 -12.61 -12.94 6.97
CA LYS A 79 -11.89 -13.33 5.75
C LYS A 79 -12.54 -12.73 4.49
N SER A 80 -13.86 -12.76 4.41
CA SER A 80 -14.60 -12.22 3.28
C SER A 80 -14.46 -10.69 3.20
N GLU A 81 -14.50 -10.00 4.34
CA GLU A 81 -14.24 -8.57 4.40
C GLU A 81 -12.80 -8.23 3.99
N VAL A 82 -11.81 -8.99 4.44
CA VAL A 82 -10.42 -8.84 4.01
C VAL A 82 -10.30 -9.00 2.50
N ALA A 83 -10.93 -10.01 1.91
CA ALA A 83 -10.90 -10.21 0.46
C ALA A 83 -11.52 -9.03 -0.31
N ARG A 84 -12.65 -8.49 0.16
CA ARG A 84 -13.28 -7.32 -0.46
C ARG A 84 -12.41 -6.06 -0.37
N ARG A 85 -11.84 -5.80 0.81
CA ARG A 85 -10.99 -4.62 1.03
C ARG A 85 -9.66 -4.72 0.31
N HIS A 86 -9.12 -5.94 0.16
CA HIS A 86 -7.98 -6.20 -0.72
C HIS A 86 -8.32 -5.80 -2.16
N GLN A 87 -9.42 -6.30 -2.73
CA GLN A 87 -9.80 -5.93 -4.10
C GLN A 87 -9.95 -4.41 -4.26
N TYR A 88 -10.57 -3.73 -3.29
CA TYR A 88 -10.65 -2.28 -3.27
C TYR A 88 -9.28 -1.59 -3.28
N LEU A 89 -8.32 -2.06 -2.46
CA LEU A 89 -6.95 -1.55 -2.47
C LEU A 89 -6.26 -1.78 -3.81
N TYR A 90 -6.46 -2.95 -4.41
CA TYR A 90 -5.89 -3.26 -5.73
C TYR A 90 -6.35 -2.28 -6.79
N ASP A 91 -7.65 -1.97 -6.81
CA ASP A 91 -8.23 -1.03 -7.77
C ASP A 91 -7.81 0.43 -7.48
N LEU A 92 -7.70 0.80 -6.20
CA LEU A 92 -7.36 2.16 -5.77
C LEU A 92 -5.87 2.50 -5.98
N LEU A 93 -4.97 1.61 -5.55
CA LEU A 93 -3.53 1.85 -5.54
C LEU A 93 -2.85 1.50 -6.88
N GLY A 94 -3.44 0.59 -7.65
CA GLY A 94 -2.88 0.10 -8.90
C GLY A 94 -1.41 -0.32 -8.75
N ASN A 95 -0.52 0.37 -9.47
CA ASN A 95 0.93 0.07 -9.47
C ASN A 95 1.63 0.36 -8.13
N LEU A 96 1.01 1.11 -7.22
CA LEU A 96 1.55 1.34 -5.88
C LEU A 96 1.31 0.15 -4.96
N TYR A 97 0.46 -0.80 -5.34
CA TYR A 97 0.14 -1.95 -4.50
C TYR A 97 1.13 -3.10 -4.69
N ILE A 98 2.28 -2.97 -4.03
CA ILE A 98 3.34 -3.97 -4.08
C ILE A 98 2.83 -5.29 -3.47
N ASP A 99 3.01 -6.39 -4.20
CA ASP A 99 2.67 -7.76 -3.79
C ASP A 99 1.19 -8.02 -3.43
N GLY A 100 0.24 -7.27 -3.98
CA GLY A 100 -1.20 -7.55 -3.80
C GLY A 100 -1.58 -9.00 -4.16
N ALA A 101 -0.91 -9.62 -5.12
CA ALA A 101 -1.10 -11.03 -5.48
C ALA A 101 -0.80 -11.99 -4.31
N TYR A 102 0.16 -11.66 -3.45
CA TYR A 102 0.58 -12.51 -2.35
C TYR A 102 -0.47 -12.64 -1.24
N ILE A 103 -1.26 -11.58 -1.02
CA ILE A 103 -2.38 -11.59 -0.07
C ILE A 103 -3.44 -12.61 -0.52
N THR A 104 -3.74 -12.64 -1.83
CA THR A 104 -4.69 -13.61 -2.40
C THR A 104 -4.24 -15.04 -2.15
N ASP A 105 -2.95 -15.33 -2.31
CA ASP A 105 -2.39 -16.66 -2.05
C ASP A 105 -2.48 -17.05 -0.58
N LEU A 106 -2.28 -16.10 0.35
CA LEU A 106 -2.46 -16.35 1.78
C LEU A 106 -3.92 -16.64 2.14
N LEU A 107 -4.86 -15.86 1.60
CA LEU A 107 -6.30 -16.08 1.82
C LEU A 107 -6.77 -17.44 1.30
N ARG A 108 -6.16 -17.95 0.22
CA ARG A 108 -6.45 -19.29 -0.31
C ARG A 108 -5.94 -20.40 0.61
N LYS A 109 -4.77 -20.22 1.23
CA LYS A 109 -4.18 -21.21 2.16
C LYS A 109 -4.98 -21.34 3.45
N VAL A 110 -5.66 -20.27 3.87
CA VAL A 110 -6.33 -20.20 5.16
C VAL A 110 -7.83 -20.37 4.96
N VAL A 111 -8.29 -21.62 4.89
CA VAL A 111 -9.66 -21.94 4.46
C VAL A 111 -10.70 -21.68 5.54
N ASN A 112 -10.54 -22.29 6.71
CA ASN A 112 -11.48 -22.26 7.85
C ASN A 112 -10.72 -22.58 9.16
N LEU A 113 -11.29 -22.28 10.32
CA LEU A 113 -10.63 -22.50 11.63
C LEU A 113 -10.39 -23.97 11.91
N GLU A 114 -11.32 -24.85 11.53
CA GLU A 114 -11.18 -26.30 11.69
C GLU A 114 -9.90 -26.84 11.04
N LYS A 115 -9.67 -26.56 9.75
CA LYS A 115 -8.45 -27.01 9.05
C LYS A 115 -7.19 -26.38 9.63
N ILE A 116 -7.27 -25.14 10.09
CA ILE A 116 -6.14 -24.45 10.73
C ILE A 116 -5.76 -25.18 12.03
N SER A 117 -6.74 -25.62 12.82
CA SER A 117 -6.51 -26.33 14.08
C SER A 117 -5.76 -27.67 13.90
N HIS A 118 -5.92 -28.30 12.73
CA HIS A 118 -5.25 -29.55 12.36
C HIS A 118 -3.96 -29.34 11.55
N THR A 119 -3.54 -28.09 11.31
CA THR A 119 -2.35 -27.77 10.52
C THR A 119 -1.08 -28.05 11.32
N GLN A 120 -0.08 -28.67 10.68
CA GLN A 120 1.24 -28.88 11.27
C GLN A 120 1.92 -27.54 11.60
N LYS A 121 2.71 -27.51 12.68
CA LYS A 121 3.36 -26.28 13.18
C LYS A 121 4.20 -25.58 12.11
N GLU A 122 4.92 -26.35 11.29
CA GLU A 122 5.76 -25.84 10.21
C GLU A 122 4.94 -25.07 9.16
N ASN A 123 3.74 -25.57 8.83
CA ASN A 123 2.85 -24.91 7.89
C ASN A 123 2.20 -23.67 8.50
N TYR A 124 1.88 -23.71 9.81
CA TYR A 124 1.44 -22.52 10.55
C TYR A 124 2.50 -21.41 10.47
N TYR A 125 3.77 -21.70 10.77
CA TYR A 125 4.83 -20.69 10.75
C TYR A 125 5.09 -20.13 9.35
N LYS A 126 4.96 -20.94 8.30
CA LYS A 126 5.03 -20.46 6.91
C LYS A 126 3.92 -19.45 6.60
N VAL A 127 2.72 -19.74 7.07
CA VAL A 127 1.55 -18.87 6.89
C VAL A 127 1.71 -17.58 7.71
N GLU A 128 2.11 -17.69 8.98
CA GLU A 128 2.40 -16.55 9.85
C GLU A 128 3.50 -15.63 9.28
N LYS A 129 4.58 -16.21 8.74
CA LYS A 129 5.62 -15.44 8.04
C LYS A 129 5.04 -14.64 6.88
N GLY A 130 4.16 -15.25 6.08
CA GLY A 130 3.49 -14.53 5.00
C GLY A 130 2.61 -13.39 5.50
N TRP A 131 1.93 -13.58 6.62
CA TRP A 131 1.18 -12.50 7.28
C TRP A 131 2.03 -11.29 7.62
N HIS A 132 3.22 -11.54 8.19
CA HIS A 132 4.18 -10.49 8.51
C HIS A 132 4.74 -9.80 7.27
N THR A 133 5.07 -10.57 6.21
CA THR A 133 5.52 -10.01 4.93
C THR A 133 4.48 -9.05 4.35
N VAL A 134 3.20 -9.43 4.32
CA VAL A 134 2.12 -8.54 3.88
C VAL A 134 2.08 -7.25 4.70
N LEU A 135 2.17 -7.37 6.03
CA LEU A 135 2.12 -6.20 6.90
C LEU A 135 3.28 -5.24 6.64
N ILE A 136 4.49 -5.75 6.41
CA ILE A 136 5.66 -4.93 6.05
C ILE A 136 5.40 -4.19 4.74
N ASN A 137 4.98 -4.91 3.69
CA ASN A 137 4.73 -4.31 2.37
C ASN A 137 3.64 -3.23 2.42
N LEU A 138 2.57 -3.42 3.20
CA LEU A 138 1.53 -2.41 3.40
C LEU A 138 2.08 -1.15 4.08
N ASN A 139 2.94 -1.30 5.09
CA ASN A 139 3.57 -0.17 5.76
C ASN A 139 4.58 0.55 4.85
N ASP A 140 5.36 -0.18 4.06
CA ASP A 140 6.29 0.41 3.09
C ASP A 140 5.53 1.21 2.01
N THR A 141 4.40 0.69 1.55
CA THR A 141 3.49 1.40 0.63
C THR A 141 2.96 2.68 1.28
N LEU A 142 2.53 2.60 2.54
CA LEU A 142 2.04 3.74 3.31
C LEU A 142 3.12 4.82 3.45
N ILE A 143 4.33 4.44 3.86
CA ILE A 143 5.48 5.34 3.99
C ILE A 143 5.81 6.01 2.66
N THR A 144 5.79 5.25 1.56
CA THR A 144 6.05 5.77 0.21
C THR A 144 5.04 6.86 -0.17
N ILE A 145 3.76 6.63 0.11
CA ILE A 145 2.70 7.60 -0.19
C ILE A 145 2.84 8.85 0.68
N GLN A 146 3.06 8.68 1.99
CA GLN A 146 3.23 9.79 2.92
C GLN A 146 4.46 10.64 2.59
N PHE A 147 5.58 10.00 2.23
CA PHE A 147 6.78 10.70 1.80
C PHE A 147 6.52 11.58 0.57
N ARG A 148 5.71 11.11 -0.40
CA ARG A 148 5.33 11.93 -1.57
C ARG A 148 4.52 13.16 -1.15
N MET A 149 3.65 13.03 -0.15
CA MET A 149 2.88 14.15 0.40
C MET A 149 3.78 15.14 1.17
N ASP A 150 4.77 14.65 1.92
CA ASP A 150 5.63 15.45 2.80
C ASP A 150 6.74 16.23 2.08
N GLN A 151 7.15 15.81 0.88
CA GLN A 151 8.19 16.51 0.09
C GLN A 151 7.80 17.95 -0.29
N GLU A 152 6.55 18.34 -0.10
CA GLU A 152 6.04 19.68 -0.45
C GLU A 152 5.80 20.60 0.74
N ASP A 153 5.56 20.08 1.95
CA ASP A 153 5.37 20.93 3.15
C ASP A 153 6.68 21.65 3.58
N LYS A 154 7.82 21.28 2.97
CA LYS A 154 9.17 21.80 3.30
C LYS A 154 9.82 22.65 2.19
N SER A 155 9.12 22.95 1.09
CA SER A 155 9.60 23.85 0.02
C SER A 155 8.78 25.14 -0.06
#